data_AF-A0A4Y2SP66-F1
#
_entry.id   AF-A0A4Y2SP66-F1
#
_cell.length_a   1.000
_cell.length_b   1.000
_cell.length_c   1.000
_cell.angle_alpha   90.00
_cell.angle_beta   90.00
_cell.angle_gamma   90.00
#
_symmetry.space_group_name_H-M   'P 1'
#
loop_
_entity.id
_entity.type
_entity.pdbx_description
1 polymer ?
#
loop_
_entity_poly.entity_id
_entity_poly.type
_entity_poly.pdbx_seq_one_letter_code
_entity_poly.pdbx_strand_id
1 'polypeptide(L)'
;MILYSTVAERIVVHGATAWAPNLTSRQKNILITIQRKFLLFITGAYRTTPTASLKSITVILPLYIRAEQEAVYVRVARLRRREYFLREEFIPEDFEAKDLYLRHHPAKFDLNNRINLSPYNIDSKGLNIYTDDSKMEGNAGSAFVVLQDKT
;
A
#
# COMPACT_ATOMS: atom_id res chain seq x y z
N MET A 1 8.72 17.66 -1.66
CA MET A 1 9.11 16.32 -1.16
C MET A 1 7.96 15.33 -1.23
N ILE A 2 6.82 15.59 -0.58
CA ILE A 2 5.62 14.75 -0.60
C ILE A 2 5.20 14.39 -2.04
N LEU A 3 5.11 15.37 -2.94
CA LEU A 3 4.75 15.15 -4.34
C LEU A 3 5.65 14.13 -5.06
N TYR A 4 6.94 14.09 -4.73
CA TYR A 4 7.86 13.13 -5.33
C TYR A 4 7.54 11.71 -4.85
N SER A 5 7.48 11.50 -3.53
CA SER A 5 7.31 10.17 -2.95
C SER A 5 5.91 9.60 -3.19
N THR A 6 4.87 10.44 -3.24
CA THR A 6 3.49 9.97 -3.42
C THR A 6 3.12 9.76 -4.89
N VAL A 7 3.67 10.55 -5.82
CA VAL A 7 3.29 10.50 -7.23
C VAL A 7 4.42 9.99 -8.11
N ALA A 8 5.51 10.74 -8.24
CA ALA A 8 6.56 10.43 -9.21
C ALA A 8 7.23 9.08 -8.93
N GLU A 9 7.58 8.81 -7.67
CA GLU A 9 8.15 7.55 -7.24
C GLU A 9 7.20 6.39 -7.54
N ARG A 10 5.92 6.50 -7.13
CA ARG A 10 4.91 5.45 -7.32
C ARG A 10 4.63 5.12 -8.77
N ILE A 11 4.61 6.11 -9.66
CA ILE A 11 4.44 5.89 -11.10
C ILE A 11 5.63 5.09 -11.64
N VAL A 12 6.86 5.43 -11.27
CA VAL A 12 8.04 4.78 -11.84
C VAL A 12 8.27 3.38 -11.27
N VAL A 13 8.03 3.17 -9.97
CA VAL A 13 8.19 1.84 -9.36
C VAL A 13 7.02 0.91 -9.62
N HIS A 14 6.00 1.37 -10.35
CA HIS A 14 4.90 0.52 -10.74
C HIS A 14 5.41 -0.67 -11.58
N GLY A 15 5.01 -1.88 -11.18
CA GLY A 15 5.48 -3.10 -11.84
C GLY A 15 6.97 -3.40 -11.65
N ALA A 16 7.65 -2.76 -10.68
CA ALA A 16 9.08 -2.98 -10.40
C ALA A 16 9.44 -4.46 -10.20
N THR A 17 8.50 -5.28 -9.72
CA THR A 17 8.69 -6.74 -9.63
C THR A 17 9.16 -7.41 -10.91
N ALA A 18 8.75 -6.91 -12.08
CA ALA A 18 9.07 -7.52 -13.36
C ALA A 18 10.48 -7.18 -13.85
N TRP A 19 11.05 -6.05 -13.43
CA TRP A 19 12.26 -5.49 -14.06
C TRP A 19 13.36 -5.06 -13.08
N ALA A 20 13.06 -4.83 -11.81
CA ALA A 20 14.01 -4.37 -10.79
C ALA A 20 14.85 -5.43 -10.05
N PRO A 21 14.56 -6.76 -10.05
CA PRO A 21 15.34 -7.73 -9.26
C PRO A 21 16.84 -7.80 -9.62
N ASN A 22 17.21 -7.44 -10.87
CA ASN A 22 18.57 -7.58 -11.39
C ASN A 22 18.97 -6.37 -12.24
N LEU A 23 18.98 -5.18 -11.64
CA LEU A 23 19.31 -3.95 -12.36
C LEU A 23 20.80 -3.85 -12.70
N THR A 24 21.09 -3.69 -13.98
CA THR A 24 22.42 -3.34 -14.49
C THR A 24 22.82 -1.91 -14.11
N SER A 25 24.12 -1.60 -14.08
CA SER A 25 24.62 -0.24 -13.84
C SER A 25 24.02 0.79 -14.80
N ARG A 26 23.78 0.41 -16.06
CA ARG A 26 23.13 1.25 -17.05
C ARG A 26 21.69 1.59 -16.65
N GLN A 27 20.91 0.59 -16.23
CA GLN A 27 19.53 0.82 -15.78
C GLN A 27 19.48 1.67 -14.50
N LYS A 28 20.40 1.45 -13.55
CA LYS A 28 20.54 2.29 -12.34
C LYS A 28 20.80 3.75 -12.71
N ASN A 29 21.68 4.01 -13.68
CA ASN A 29 21.96 5.36 -14.16
C ASN A 29 20.75 6.03 -14.85
N ILE A 30 19.95 5.26 -15.59
CA ILE A 30 18.69 5.77 -16.19
C ILE A 30 17.74 6.23 -15.09
N LEU A 31 17.55 5.42 -14.04
CA LEU A 31 16.66 5.76 -12.92
C LEU A 31 17.16 6.99 -12.14
N ILE A 32 18.48 7.10 -11.93
CA ILE A 32 19.07 8.30 -11.31
C ILE A 32 18.82 9.53 -12.18
N THR A 33 18.91 9.41 -13.50
CA THR A 33 18.64 10.51 -14.44
C THR A 33 17.17 10.93 -14.42
N ILE A 34 16.24 9.96 -14.39
CA ILE A 34 14.80 10.22 -14.25
C ILE A 34 14.52 10.94 -12.93
N GLN A 35 15.03 10.41 -11.81
CA GLN A 35 14.88 11.01 -10.49
C GLN A 35 15.39 12.45 -10.49
N ARG A 36 16.59 12.71 -11.03
CA ARG A 36 17.18 14.05 -11.09
C ARG A 36 16.26 15.08 -11.76
N LYS A 37 15.57 14.72 -12.84
CA LYS A 37 14.65 15.64 -13.54
C LYS A 37 13.52 16.09 -12.62
N PHE A 38 12.90 15.17 -11.88
CA PHE A 38 11.87 15.50 -10.91
C PHE A 38 12.43 16.34 -9.75
N LEU A 39 13.62 16.01 -9.25
CA LEU A 39 14.23 16.77 -8.15
C LEU A 39 14.50 18.22 -8.56
N LEU A 40 15.08 18.45 -9.74
CA LEU A 40 15.31 19.81 -10.25
C LEU A 40 14.01 20.60 -10.38
N PHE A 41 12.95 19.97 -10.89
CA PHE A 41 11.64 20.60 -11.03
C PHE A 41 11.05 20.98 -9.66
N ILE A 42 11.15 20.10 -8.68
CA ILE A 42 10.57 20.30 -7.34
C ILE A 42 11.37 21.30 -6.51
N THR A 43 12.71 21.27 -6.59
CA THR A 43 13.56 22.16 -5.78
C THR A 43 13.78 23.52 -6.42
N GLY A 44 13.52 23.68 -7.72
CA GLY A 44 13.83 24.90 -8.47
C GLY A 44 15.34 25.18 -8.59
N ALA A 45 16.19 24.19 -8.29
CA ALA A 45 17.65 24.35 -8.34
C ALA A 45 18.16 24.47 -9.78
N TYR A 46 19.36 25.05 -9.93
CA TYR A 46 20.02 25.17 -11.23
C TYR A 46 20.27 23.80 -11.87
N ARG A 47 20.21 23.75 -13.20
CA ARG A 47 20.49 22.51 -13.97
C ARG A 47 21.88 21.94 -13.72
N THR A 48 22.84 22.78 -13.32
CA THR A 48 24.22 22.42 -12.98
C THR A 48 24.40 21.93 -11.55
N THR A 49 23.39 22.05 -10.67
CA THR A 49 23.48 21.60 -9.28
C THR A 49 23.78 20.10 -9.22
N PRO A 50 24.82 19.64 -8.49
CA PRO A 50 25.17 18.22 -8.42
C PRO A 50 24.02 17.34 -7.92
N THR A 51 23.89 16.12 -8.46
CA THR A 51 22.83 15.17 -8.04
C THR A 51 22.96 14.78 -6.57
N ALA A 52 24.20 14.68 -6.06
CA ALA A 52 24.45 14.40 -4.65
C ALA A 52 23.86 15.49 -3.74
N SER A 53 24.05 16.77 -4.08
CA SER A 53 23.49 17.91 -3.35
C SER A 53 21.96 17.95 -3.39
N LEU A 54 21.35 17.62 -4.54
CA LEU A 54 19.89 17.52 -4.63
C LEU A 54 19.34 16.44 -3.70
N LYS A 55 20.01 15.27 -3.65
CA LYS A 55 19.60 14.16 -2.79
C LYS A 55 19.80 14.47 -1.31
N SER A 56 20.87 15.17 -0.93
CA SER A 56 21.11 15.53 0.47
C SER A 56 20.10 16.55 0.99
N ILE A 57 19.76 17.56 0.19
CA ILE A 57 18.75 18.57 0.57
C ILE A 57 17.35 17.96 0.62
N THR A 58 17.04 17.05 -0.29
CA THR A 58 15.71 16.43 -0.34
C THR A 58 15.58 15.24 0.61
N VAL A 59 16.66 14.65 1.10
CA VAL A 59 16.66 13.43 1.92
C VAL A 59 15.90 12.28 1.23
N ILE A 60 16.06 12.17 -0.10
CA ILE A 60 15.38 11.15 -0.92
C ILE A 60 16.32 9.99 -1.23
N LEU A 61 15.83 8.77 -1.01
CA LEU A 61 16.53 7.54 -1.38
C LEU A 61 16.64 7.41 -2.92
N PRO A 62 17.77 6.91 -3.46
CA PRO A 62 17.90 6.65 -4.89
C PRO A 62 16.78 5.76 -5.44
N LEU A 63 16.22 6.18 -6.58
CA LEU A 63 15.04 5.53 -7.17
C LEU A 63 15.22 4.04 -7.52
N TYR A 64 16.43 3.62 -7.89
CA TYR A 64 16.70 2.20 -8.15
C TYR A 64 16.60 1.34 -6.87
N ILE A 65 16.96 1.89 -5.71
CA ILE A 65 16.83 1.18 -4.42
C ILE A 65 15.35 1.06 -4.07
N ARG A 66 14.57 2.12 -4.30
CA ARG A 66 13.11 2.09 -4.14
C ARG A 66 12.45 1.03 -5.04
N ALA A 67 12.91 0.91 -6.28
CA ALA A 67 12.40 -0.11 -7.20
C ALA A 67 12.76 -1.53 -6.74
N GLU A 68 14.00 -1.78 -6.31
CA GLU A 68 14.42 -3.06 -5.74
C GLU A 68 13.60 -3.40 -4.47
N GLN A 69 13.40 -2.42 -3.59
CA GLN A 69 12.59 -2.55 -2.37
C GLN A 69 11.13 -2.90 -2.68
N GLU A 70 10.49 -2.18 -3.61
CA GLU A 70 9.10 -2.45 -4.03
C GLU A 70 8.96 -3.84 -4.66
N ALA A 71 9.96 -4.25 -5.44
CA ALA A 71 10.00 -5.58 -6.04
C ALA A 71 10.07 -6.68 -4.97
N VAL A 72 10.91 -6.51 -3.95
CA VAL A 72 11.01 -7.42 -2.80
C VAL A 72 9.69 -7.45 -2.04
N TYR A 73 9.14 -6.29 -1.68
CA TYR A 73 7.89 -6.18 -0.96
C TYR A 73 6.76 -6.95 -1.64
N VAL A 74 6.58 -6.79 -2.95
CA VAL A 74 5.51 -7.50 -3.67
C VAL A 74 5.77 -9.01 -3.74
N ARG A 75 7.03 -9.46 -3.89
CA ARG A 75 7.36 -10.90 -3.88
C ARG A 75 7.06 -11.54 -2.52
N VAL A 76 7.34 -10.84 -1.43
CA VAL A 76 7.06 -11.32 -0.07
C VAL A 76 5.57 -11.22 0.27
N ALA A 77 5.00 -10.03 0.22
CA ALA A 77 3.63 -9.79 0.66
C ALA A 77 2.57 -10.40 -0.26
N ARG A 78 2.79 -10.38 -1.58
CA ARG A 78 1.77 -10.82 -2.56
C ARG A 78 2.04 -12.20 -3.13
N LEU A 79 3.30 -12.51 -3.48
CA LEU A 79 3.66 -13.81 -4.04
C LEU A 79 4.04 -14.85 -2.98
N ARG A 80 4.08 -14.46 -1.70
CA ARG A 80 4.39 -15.33 -0.57
C ARG A 80 5.73 -16.05 -0.71
N ARG A 81 6.75 -15.34 -1.20
CA ARG A 81 8.13 -15.86 -1.31
C ARG A 81 9.04 -15.20 -0.29
N ARG A 82 9.94 -15.98 0.30
CA ARG A 82 11.04 -15.45 1.10
C ARG A 82 12.03 -14.72 0.20
N GLU A 83 12.50 -13.56 0.64
CA GLU A 83 13.41 -12.72 -0.13
C GLU A 83 14.47 -12.12 0.80
N TYR A 84 15.64 -11.81 0.21
CA TYR A 84 16.69 -11.09 0.92
C TYR A 84 16.85 -9.70 0.31
N PHE A 85 16.91 -8.68 1.15
CA PHE A 85 17.20 -7.32 0.73
C PHE A 85 18.14 -6.66 1.72
N LEU A 86 19.24 -6.07 1.22
CA LEU A 86 20.27 -5.43 2.06
C LEU A 86 20.78 -6.32 3.22
N ARG A 87 20.93 -7.64 2.98
CA ARG A 87 21.36 -8.66 3.96
C ARG A 87 20.31 -8.99 5.05
N GLU A 88 19.11 -8.44 4.96
CA GLU A 88 17.99 -8.79 5.83
C GLU A 88 17.05 -9.78 5.12
N GLU A 89 16.58 -10.79 5.85
CA GLU A 89 15.58 -11.75 5.35
C GLU A 89 14.17 -11.20 5.59
N PHE A 90 13.34 -11.28 4.57
CA PHE A 90 11.92 -10.95 4.66
C PHE A 90 11.10 -12.22 4.42
N ILE A 91 10.37 -12.62 5.46
CA ILE A 91 9.52 -13.82 5.42
C ILE A 91 8.05 -13.43 5.19
N PRO A 92 7.28 -14.19 4.39
CA PRO A 92 5.89 -13.86 4.09
C PRO A 92 4.98 -13.78 5.32
N GLU A 93 5.30 -14.49 6.39
CA GLU A 93 4.50 -14.57 7.62
C GLU A 93 4.44 -13.22 8.36
N ASP A 94 5.44 -12.36 8.19
CA ASP A 94 5.48 -11.02 8.79
C ASP A 94 4.55 -10.02 8.07
N PHE A 95 3.98 -10.42 6.93
CA PHE A 95 3.14 -9.57 6.09
C PHE A 95 1.69 -10.04 6.09
N GLU A 96 0.78 -9.09 6.21
CA GLU A 96 -0.65 -9.33 6.16
C GLU A 96 -1.04 -10.11 4.90
N ALA A 97 -1.86 -11.14 5.09
CA ALA A 97 -2.41 -11.89 3.99
C ALA A 97 -3.39 -11.02 3.21
N LYS A 98 -3.24 -11.02 1.87
CA LYS A 98 -4.30 -10.49 1.04
C LYS A 98 -5.58 -11.28 1.32
N ASP A 99 -6.59 -10.54 1.76
CA ASP A 99 -7.82 -11.09 2.29
C ASP A 99 -8.49 -12.08 1.32
N LEU A 100 -8.92 -13.23 1.83
CA LEU A 100 -9.53 -14.30 1.03
C LEU A 100 -10.85 -13.85 0.39
N TYR A 101 -11.52 -12.87 1.01
CA TYR A 101 -12.78 -12.30 0.49
C TYR A 101 -12.62 -11.66 -0.89
N LEU A 102 -11.43 -11.17 -1.25
CA LEU A 102 -11.15 -10.61 -2.59
C LEU A 102 -10.92 -11.69 -3.66
N ARG A 103 -10.86 -12.98 -3.29
CA ARG A 103 -10.78 -14.09 -4.27
C ARG A 103 -12.16 -14.52 -4.75
N HIS A 104 -13.21 -14.20 -4.01
CA HIS A 104 -14.56 -14.42 -4.47
C HIS A 104 -14.90 -13.31 -5.46
N HIS A 105 -15.10 -13.69 -6.73
CA HIS A 105 -15.67 -12.78 -7.71
C HIS A 105 -16.94 -12.15 -7.12
N PRO A 106 -17.20 -10.85 -7.26
CA PRO A 106 -18.37 -10.22 -6.66
C PRO A 106 -19.70 -10.94 -6.99
N ALA A 107 -19.82 -11.50 -8.19
CA ALA A 107 -20.99 -12.30 -8.59
C ALA A 107 -21.06 -13.72 -8.00
N LYS A 108 -19.98 -14.23 -7.39
CA LYS A 108 -19.91 -15.50 -6.67
C LYS A 108 -19.91 -15.32 -5.15
N PHE A 109 -20.07 -14.07 -4.68
CA PHE A 109 -20.25 -13.78 -3.28
C PHE A 109 -21.59 -14.38 -2.86
N ASP A 110 -21.55 -15.29 -1.89
CA ASP A 110 -22.76 -15.97 -1.43
C ASP A 110 -23.71 -14.94 -0.82
N LEU A 111 -24.80 -14.67 -1.53
CA LEU A 111 -25.85 -13.71 -1.15
C LEU A 111 -26.50 -14.10 0.19
N ASN A 112 -26.33 -15.34 0.65
CA ASN A 112 -26.87 -15.83 1.92
C ASN A 112 -26.14 -15.28 3.16
N ASN A 113 -24.89 -14.82 3.01
CA ASN A 113 -24.12 -14.18 4.10
C ASN A 113 -24.25 -12.65 4.12
N ARG A 114 -25.29 -12.11 3.49
CA ARG A 114 -25.59 -10.68 3.51
C ARG A 114 -26.21 -10.29 4.86
N ILE A 115 -25.96 -9.07 5.31
CA ILE A 115 -26.81 -8.41 6.30
C ILE A 115 -28.20 -8.31 5.65
N ASN A 116 -29.15 -9.13 6.12
CA ASN A 116 -30.50 -9.14 5.58
C ASN A 116 -31.21 -7.89 6.08
N LEU A 117 -31.42 -6.92 5.18
CA LEU A 117 -32.22 -5.71 5.43
C LEU A 117 -33.72 -5.98 5.22
N SER A 118 -34.18 -7.24 5.31
CA SER A 118 -35.61 -7.50 5.24
C SER A 118 -36.28 -6.80 6.43
N PRO A 119 -37.40 -6.08 6.24
CA PRO A 119 -38.08 -5.39 7.34
C PRO A 119 -38.71 -6.36 8.37
N TYR A 120 -38.46 -7.66 8.24
CA TYR A 120 -39.15 -8.70 8.97
C TYR A 120 -38.23 -9.91 9.10
N ASN A 121 -37.76 -10.12 10.33
CA ASN A 121 -37.47 -11.39 11.03
C ASN A 121 -36.47 -11.12 12.16
N ILE A 122 -36.92 -10.40 13.20
CA ILE A 122 -36.28 -10.48 14.52
C ILE A 122 -36.75 -11.80 15.11
N ASP A 123 -36.04 -12.87 14.79
CA ASP A 123 -36.14 -14.14 15.52
C ASP A 123 -34.74 -14.74 15.78
N SER A 124 -33.72 -13.89 15.86
CA SER A 124 -32.44 -14.26 16.44
C SER A 124 -32.46 -13.94 17.93
N LYS A 125 -32.67 -14.96 18.76
CA LYS A 125 -32.38 -14.90 20.19
C LYS A 125 -30.99 -14.29 20.41
N GLY A 126 -30.95 -13.05 20.90
CA GLY A 126 -29.85 -12.49 21.66
C GLY A 126 -28.69 -11.83 20.92
N LEU A 127 -28.79 -11.48 19.63
CA LEU A 127 -27.72 -10.72 18.96
C LEU A 127 -28.26 -9.45 18.29
N ASN A 128 -28.10 -8.31 18.96
CA ASN A 128 -28.42 -7.01 18.41
C ASN A 128 -27.12 -6.32 17.96
N ILE A 129 -27.00 -6.08 16.66
CA ILE A 129 -25.88 -5.34 16.06
C ILE A 129 -26.36 -3.92 15.79
N TYR A 130 -25.79 -2.95 16.50
CA TYR A 130 -26.06 -1.54 16.28
C TYR A 130 -24.93 -0.93 15.45
N THR A 131 -25.26 -0.47 14.25
CA THR A 131 -24.38 0.38 13.46
C THR A 131 -24.70 1.83 13.81
N ASP A 132 -23.80 2.47 14.55
CA ASP A 132 -23.84 3.89 14.84
C ASP A 132 -23.63 4.69 13.54
N ASP A 133 -24.73 5.08 12.92
CA ASP A 133 -24.76 6.08 11.84
C ASP A 133 -25.28 7.43 12.38
N SER A 134 -25.07 7.70 13.67
CA SER A 134 -25.42 8.96 14.32
C SER A 134 -24.20 9.90 14.35
N LYS A 135 -24.13 10.74 13.32
CA LYS A 135 -23.23 11.89 13.23
C LYS A 135 -23.41 12.81 14.44
N MET A 136 -22.45 12.81 15.37
CA MET A 136 -22.30 13.91 16.33
C MET A 136 -21.39 15.00 15.78
N GLU A 137 -21.81 16.24 16.01
CA GLU A 137 -21.19 17.54 15.68
C GLU A 137 -19.69 17.50 15.30
N GLY A 138 -19.40 17.13 14.05
CA GLY A 138 -18.16 17.49 13.37
C GLY A 138 -17.03 16.47 13.32
N ASN A 139 -17.09 15.32 14.00
CA ASN A 139 -16.05 14.27 13.88
C ASN A 139 -16.66 12.87 13.69
N ALA A 140 -16.26 12.20 12.60
CA ALA A 140 -16.70 10.85 12.28
C ALA A 140 -15.80 9.81 12.96
N GLY A 141 -16.35 9.08 13.93
CA GLY A 141 -15.81 7.80 14.40
C GLY A 141 -16.78 6.69 14.03
N SER A 142 -16.28 5.60 13.47
CA SER A 142 -17.07 4.38 13.24
C SER A 142 -16.68 3.35 14.29
N ALA A 143 -17.66 2.93 15.10
CA ALA A 143 -17.53 1.78 15.99
C ALA A 143 -18.79 0.93 15.86
N PHE A 144 -18.64 -0.40 15.81
CA PHE A 144 -19.76 -1.33 15.95
C PHE A 144 -19.69 -1.97 17.35
N VAL A 145 -20.84 -2.11 18.00
CA VAL A 145 -20.98 -2.78 19.30
C VAL A 145 -21.92 -3.96 19.13
N VAL A 146 -21.48 -5.12 19.60
CA VAL A 146 -22.26 -6.36 19.62
C VAL A 146 -22.72 -6.61 21.05
N LEU A 147 -24.03 -6.56 21.28
CA LEU A 147 -24.64 -6.90 22.57
C LEU A 147 -25.23 -8.30 22.48
N GLN A 148 -24.76 -9.17 23.39
CA GLN A 148 -25.26 -10.53 23.55
C GLN A 148 -25.94 -10.67 24.91
N ASP A 149 -27.26 -10.81 24.90
CA ASP A 149 -28.03 -11.06 26.12
C ASP A 149 -27.82 -12.52 26.55
N LYS A 150 -27.25 -12.70 27.73
CA LYS A 150 -27.14 -14.01 28.38
C LYS A 150 -28.50 -14.39 28.95
N THR A 151 -29.17 -15.36 28.32
CA THR A 151 -30.19 -16.17 28.99
C THR A 151 -29.55 -17.20 29.91
#